data_AF-G9MU49-F1
#
_entry.id   AF-G9MU49-F1
#
_cell.length_a   1.000
_cell.length_b   1.000
_cell.length_c   1.000
_cell.angle_alpha   90.00
_cell.angle_beta   90.00
_cell.angle_gamma   90.00
#
_symmetry.space_group_name_H-M   'P 1'
#
loop_
_entity.id
_entity.type
_entity.pdbx_description
1 polymer ?
#
loop_
_entity_poly.entity_id
_entity_poly.type
_entity_poly.pdbx_seq_one_letter_code
_entity_poly.pdbx_strand_id
1 'polypeptide(L)'
;MQYISYILNSSVKFPLVGDATVNVGLFVRAIIQQPDKTLGGKFVHGVTDVMTAEEILSTWALVHGFEAEYVQVAKETYYSLWPQWGKAMDRMHEYLEWAEDRSFSGEDVILSKEDLGVTGLSSTRDAFARMKK
;
A
#
# COMPACT_ATOMS: atom_id res chain seq x y z
N MET A 1 24.92 -7.95 -1.25
CA MET A 1 23.86 -8.96 -1.47
C MET A 1 22.80 -8.27 -2.29
N GLN A 2 22.45 -8.85 -3.44
CA GLN A 2 21.53 -8.27 -4.42
C GLN A 2 20.17 -8.99 -4.28
N TYR A 3 19.09 -8.23 -4.16
CA TYR A 3 17.74 -8.77 -4.10
C TYR A 3 17.06 -8.60 -5.45
N ILE A 4 16.55 -9.71 -5.98
CA ILE A 4 15.79 -9.71 -7.23
C ILE A 4 14.34 -10.00 -6.88
N SER A 5 13.43 -9.11 -7.29
CA SER A 5 11.99 -9.35 -7.18
C SER A 5 11.38 -9.57 -8.55
N TYR A 6 10.59 -10.63 -8.67
CA TYR A 6 9.80 -10.91 -9.85
C TYR A 6 8.43 -10.27 -9.71
N ILE A 7 8.08 -9.42 -10.67
CA ILE A 7 6.84 -8.64 -10.65
C ILE A 7 6.15 -8.67 -12.00
N LEU A 8 4.86 -8.32 -12.01
CA LEU A 8 4.05 -8.28 -13.22
C LEU A 8 4.13 -6.93 -13.93
N ASN A 9 4.16 -5.84 -13.16
CA ASN A 9 4.27 -4.47 -13.64
C ASN A 9 4.90 -3.59 -12.55
N SER A 10 6.01 -2.91 -12.87
CA SER A 10 6.78 -2.08 -11.92
C SER A 10 6.11 -0.76 -11.60
N SER A 11 5.27 -0.26 -12.50
CA SER A 11 4.70 1.08 -12.47
C SER A 11 3.34 1.16 -11.76
N VAL A 12 2.73 0.02 -11.42
CA VAL A 12 1.46 -0.01 -10.69
C VAL A 12 1.64 0.71 -9.36
N LYS A 13 0.75 1.67 -9.09
CA LYS A 13 0.75 2.46 -7.85
C LYS A 13 -0.09 1.78 -6.78
N PHE A 14 0.45 1.72 -5.58
CA PHE A 14 -0.21 1.15 -4.41
C PHE A 14 -0.49 2.26 -3.41
N PRO A 15 -1.77 2.46 -3.03
CA PRO A 15 -2.10 3.21 -1.83
C PRO A 15 -1.69 2.40 -0.60
N LEU A 16 -0.78 2.95 0.21
CA LEU A 16 -0.23 2.29 1.39
C LEU A 16 -0.63 3.03 2.67
N VAL A 17 -0.96 2.27 3.71
CA VAL A 17 -1.27 2.81 5.05
C VAL A 17 0.00 3.18 5.84
N GLY A 18 1.19 2.96 5.29
CA GLY A 18 2.46 3.16 6.00
C GLY A 18 2.73 2.06 7.01
N ASP A 19 3.22 2.41 8.20
CA ASP A 19 3.37 1.45 9.29
C ASP A 19 2.00 1.06 9.86
N ALA A 20 1.46 -0.06 9.39
CA ALA A 20 0.18 -0.58 9.84
C ALA A 20 0.12 -0.87 11.35
N THR A 21 1.26 -1.12 12.02
CA THR A 21 1.31 -1.37 13.47
C THR A 21 1.01 -0.11 14.28
N VAL A 22 1.17 1.07 13.68
CA VAL A 22 0.90 2.38 14.28
C VAL A 22 -0.36 3.00 13.67
N ASN A 23 -0.40 3.13 12.35
CA ASN A 23 -1.34 4.02 11.67
C ASN A 23 -2.77 3.52 11.72
N VAL A 24 -3.01 2.21 11.68
CA VAL A 24 -4.36 1.64 11.79
C VAL A 24 -5.03 2.10 13.09
N GLY A 25 -4.30 2.07 14.21
CA GLY A 25 -4.83 2.54 15.49
C GLY A 25 -5.12 4.05 15.50
N LEU A 26 -4.29 4.85 14.82
CA LEU A 26 -4.50 6.30 14.70
C LEU A 26 -5.76 6.63 13.89
N PHE A 27 -5.96 5.97 12.75
CA PHE A 27 -7.19 6.12 11.94
C PHE A 27 -8.42 5.65 12.71
N VAL A 28 -8.39 4.46 13.31
CA VAL A 28 -9.53 3.92 14.09
C VAL A 28 -9.91 4.86 15.23
N ARG A 29 -8.93 5.41 15.96
CA ARG A 29 -9.18 6.39 17.01
C ARG A 29 -9.85 7.65 16.47
N ALA A 30 -9.35 8.20 15.37
CA ALA A 30 -9.91 9.41 14.76
C ALA A 30 -11.34 9.21 14.26
N ILE A 31 -11.64 8.02 13.74
CA ILE A 31 -12.99 7.61 13.31
C ILE A 31 -13.94 7.65 14.51
N ILE A 32 -13.59 6.92 15.58
CA ILE A 32 -14.45 6.80 16.78
C ILE A 32 -14.67 8.15 17.47
N GLN A 33 -13.67 9.04 17.45
CA GLN A 33 -13.74 10.35 18.10
C GLN A 33 -14.55 11.40 17.33
N GLN A 34 -14.90 11.15 16.07
CA GLN A 34 -15.65 12.09 15.22
C GLN A 34 -16.92 11.42 14.64
N PRO A 35 -17.86 10.97 15.49
CA PRO A 35 -19.07 10.29 15.04
C PRO A 35 -19.94 11.16 14.12
N ASP A 36 -19.97 12.47 14.34
CA ASP A 36 -20.71 13.42 13.50
C ASP A 36 -20.23 13.44 12.03
N LYS A 37 -18.97 13.06 11.79
CA LYS A 37 -18.41 12.93 10.44
C LYS A 37 -18.48 11.51 9.89
N THR A 38 -18.46 10.49 10.76
CA THR A 38 -18.11 9.10 10.38
C THR A 38 -19.27 8.11 10.49
N LEU A 39 -20.32 8.44 11.25
CA LEU A 39 -21.53 7.62 11.32
C LEU A 39 -22.29 7.63 9.97
N GLY A 40 -23.16 6.63 9.79
CA GLY A 40 -23.93 6.45 8.55
C GLY A 40 -23.17 5.71 7.45
N GLY A 41 -22.19 4.88 7.82
CA GLY A 41 -21.49 3.99 6.87
C GLY A 41 -20.52 4.70 5.95
N LYS A 42 -19.85 5.76 6.43
CA LYS A 42 -18.85 6.49 5.64
C LYS A 42 -17.57 5.68 5.47
N PHE A 43 -16.93 5.86 4.32
CA PHE A 43 -15.66 5.22 4.00
C PHE A 43 -14.49 6.13 4.39
N VAL A 44 -13.38 5.52 4.81
CA VAL A 44 -12.15 6.23 5.20
C VAL A 44 -10.99 5.67 4.41
N HIS A 45 -10.30 6.55 3.68
CA HIS A 45 -9.13 6.19 2.90
C HIS A 45 -7.88 6.34 3.75
N GLY A 46 -7.45 5.22 4.35
CA GLY A 46 -6.29 5.14 5.24
C GLY A 46 -4.96 5.16 4.50
N VAL A 47 -4.66 6.20 3.72
CA VAL A 47 -3.44 6.29 2.91
C VAL A 47 -2.46 7.31 3.46
N THR A 48 -1.23 6.87 3.67
CA THR A 48 -0.11 7.73 4.04
C THR A 48 0.79 7.99 2.85
N ASP A 49 1.10 6.93 2.10
CA ASP A 49 2.04 6.94 0.99
C ASP A 49 1.39 6.31 -0.24
N VAL A 50 1.75 6.80 -1.43
CA VAL A 50 1.44 6.13 -2.69
C VAL A 50 2.77 5.81 -3.35
N MET A 51 3.02 4.53 -3.59
CA MET A 51 4.31 4.06 -4.10
C MET A 51 4.09 3.08 -5.25
N THR A 52 4.97 3.06 -6.24
CA THR A 52 4.97 2.01 -7.25
C THR A 52 5.50 0.69 -6.70
N ALA A 53 5.23 -0.43 -7.38
CA ALA A 53 5.87 -1.70 -7.04
C ALA A 53 7.39 -1.57 -6.97
N GLU A 54 7.98 -0.75 -7.86
CA GLU A 54 9.42 -0.43 -7.91
C GLU A 54 9.92 0.40 -6.71
N GLU A 55 9.15 1.40 -6.29
CA GLU A 55 9.50 2.25 -5.15
C GLU A 55 9.46 1.46 -3.84
N ILE A 56 8.56 0.49 -3.71
CA ILE A 56 8.38 -0.31 -2.48
C ILE A 56 9.67 -1.09 -2.13
N LEU A 57 10.15 -1.97 -3.01
CA LEU A 57 11.35 -2.77 -2.74
C LEU A 57 12.64 -1.95 -2.88
N SER A 58 12.73 -0.94 -3.76
CA SER A 58 13.91 -0.07 -3.76
C SER A 58 14.05 0.70 -2.44
N THR A 59 12.94 1.17 -1.85
CA THR A 59 12.94 1.81 -0.53
C THR A 59 13.36 0.83 0.56
N TRP A 60 12.80 -0.38 0.57
CA TRP A 60 13.19 -1.43 1.51
C TRP A 60 14.70 -1.75 1.43
N ALA A 61 15.21 -1.96 0.22
CA ALA A 61 16.61 -2.29 -0.01
C ALA A 61 17.54 -1.17 0.46
N LEU A 62 17.22 0.08 0.10
CA LEU A 62 17.97 1.26 0.52
C LEU A 62 18.03 1.38 2.05
N VAL A 63 16.90 1.17 2.74
CA VAL A 63 16.82 1.23 4.21
C VAL A 63 17.71 0.18 4.88
N HIS A 64 17.87 -1.00 4.27
CA HIS A 64 18.69 -2.07 4.83
C HIS A 64 20.14 -2.10 4.31
N GLY A 65 20.49 -1.25 3.36
CA GLY A 65 21.83 -1.17 2.74
C GLY A 65 22.06 -2.25 1.68
N PHE A 66 21.01 -2.62 0.94
CA PHE A 66 21.05 -3.58 -0.16
C PHE A 66 20.80 -2.90 -1.50
N GLU A 67 21.21 -3.58 -2.56
CA GLU A 67 20.81 -3.27 -3.93
C GLU A 67 19.62 -4.16 -4.31
N ALA A 68 18.64 -3.59 -5.00
CA ALA A 68 17.48 -4.32 -5.49
C ALA A 68 17.24 -4.05 -6.96
N GLU A 69 16.87 -5.11 -7.68
CA GLU A 69 16.47 -5.04 -9.08
C GLU A 69 15.10 -5.69 -9.27
N TYR A 70 14.35 -5.15 -10.21
CA TYR A 70 13.06 -5.69 -10.62
C TYR A 70 13.19 -6.40 -11.95
N VAL A 71 12.66 -7.62 -11.99
CA VAL A 71 12.56 -8.39 -13.23
C VAL A 71 11.08 -8.58 -13.51
N GLN A 72 10.62 -7.90 -14.56
CA GLN A 72 9.28 -8.13 -15.08
C GLN A 72 9.22 -9.51 -15.74
N VAL A 73 8.24 -10.33 -15.38
CA VAL A 73 8.06 -11.69 -15.90
C VAL A 73 6.67 -11.90 -16.48
N ALA A 74 6.54 -12.92 -17.33
CA ALA A 74 5.24 -13.38 -17.80
C ALA A 74 4.35 -13.85 -16.64
N LYS A 75 3.02 -13.73 -16.81
CA LYS A 75 2.03 -14.10 -15.78
C LYS A 75 2.15 -15.54 -15.34
N GLU A 76 2.37 -16.45 -16.28
CA GLU A 76 2.53 -17.88 -16.04
C GLU A 76 3.74 -18.17 -15.15
N THR A 77 4.85 -17.46 -15.39
CA THR A 77 6.05 -17.53 -14.55
C THR A 77 5.74 -16.99 -13.15
N TYR A 78 5.07 -15.84 -13.04
CA TYR A 78 4.71 -15.27 -11.75
C TYR A 78 3.76 -16.18 -10.94
N TYR A 79 2.76 -16.77 -11.59
CA TYR A 79 1.83 -17.72 -10.98
C TYR A 79 2.54 -18.99 -10.51
N SER A 80 3.53 -19.47 -11.28
CA SER A 80 4.33 -20.64 -10.89
C SER A 80 5.19 -20.34 -9.65
N LEU A 81 5.77 -19.14 -9.57
CA LEU A 81 6.54 -18.68 -8.41
C LEU A 81 5.66 -18.49 -7.15
N TRP A 82 4.41 -18.06 -7.34
CA TRP A 82 3.45 -17.77 -6.26
C TRP A 82 2.14 -18.53 -6.48
N PRO A 83 2.09 -19.87 -6.31
CA PRO A 83 0.94 -20.68 -6.74
C PRO A 83 -0.37 -20.39 -5.99
N GLN A 84 -0.30 -19.91 -4.75
CA GLN A 84 -1.48 -19.55 -3.96
C GLN A 84 -1.93 -18.10 -4.17
N TRP A 85 -0.97 -17.18 -4.29
CA TRP A 85 -1.23 -15.74 -4.24
C TRP A 85 -1.06 -15.04 -5.58
N GLY A 86 -0.31 -15.61 -6.52
CA GLY A 86 0.10 -14.95 -7.75
C GLY A 86 -1.06 -14.48 -8.61
N LYS A 87 -2.12 -15.30 -8.72
CA LYS A 87 -3.35 -14.90 -9.41
C LYS A 87 -4.12 -13.79 -8.69
N ALA A 88 -4.17 -13.83 -7.36
CA ALA A 88 -4.85 -12.80 -6.58
C ALA A 88 -4.09 -11.46 -6.66
N MET A 89 -2.76 -11.50 -6.56
CA MET A 89 -1.91 -10.32 -6.72
C MET A 89 -2.02 -9.74 -8.13
N ASP A 90 -2.02 -10.56 -9.18
CA ASP A 90 -2.26 -10.10 -10.55
C ASP A 90 -3.61 -9.38 -10.70
N ARG A 91 -4.70 -9.95 -10.18
CA ARG A 91 -6.01 -9.29 -10.21
C ARG A 91 -6.04 -7.99 -9.43
N MET A 92 -5.35 -7.93 -8.29
CA MET A 92 -5.19 -6.70 -7.52
C MET A 92 -4.42 -5.65 -8.32
N HIS A 93 -3.33 -6.02 -9.00
CA HIS A 93 -2.56 -5.10 -9.85
C HIS A 93 -3.38 -4.57 -11.03
N GLU A 94 -4.08 -5.46 -11.74
CA GLU A 94 -5.00 -5.07 -12.83
C GLU A 94 -6.05 -4.08 -12.34
N TYR A 95 -6.61 -4.31 -11.15
CA TYR A 95 -7.58 -3.40 -10.55
C TYR A 95 -6.96 -2.05 -10.21
N LEU A 96 -5.80 -2.02 -9.55
CA LEU A 96 -5.12 -0.77 -9.17
C LEU A 96 -4.69 0.05 -10.39
N GLU A 97 -4.25 -0.62 -11.47
CA GLU A 97 -3.90 0.04 -12.73
C GLU A 97 -5.12 0.64 -13.42
N TRP A 98 -6.26 -0.06 -13.40
CA TRP A 98 -7.51 0.47 -13.97
C TRP A 98 -8.14 1.57 -13.12
N ALA A 99 -8.14 1.37 -11.79
CA ALA A 99 -8.81 2.26 -10.86
C ALA A 99 -8.01 3.54 -10.63
N GLU A 100 -6.68 3.45 -10.55
CA GLU A 100 -5.79 4.56 -10.18
C GLU A 100 -6.29 5.26 -8.89
N ASP A 101 -6.55 6.56 -8.95
CA ASP A 101 -7.10 7.37 -7.86
C ASP A 101 -8.60 7.15 -7.59
N ARG A 102 -9.27 6.32 -8.41
CA ARG A 102 -10.71 6.06 -8.37
C ARG A 102 -11.09 4.74 -7.67
N SER A 103 -10.17 4.12 -6.92
CA SER A 103 -10.42 2.85 -6.22
C SER A 103 -11.66 2.83 -5.33
N PHE A 104 -12.15 4.01 -4.90
CA PHE A 104 -13.36 4.13 -4.08
C PHE A 104 -14.46 4.98 -4.76
N SER A 105 -14.39 5.20 -6.09
CA SER A 105 -15.32 6.10 -6.80
C SER A 105 -16.78 5.65 -6.82
N GLY A 106 -17.12 4.49 -6.24
CA GLY A 106 -18.49 4.06 -6.01
C GLY A 106 -19.13 4.71 -4.78
N GLU A 107 -18.35 5.41 -3.96
CA GLU A 107 -18.79 6.03 -2.71
C GLU A 107 -18.91 7.55 -2.86
N ASP A 108 -20.02 8.11 -2.37
CA ASP A 108 -20.29 9.56 -2.46
C ASP A 108 -19.33 10.39 -1.60
N VAL A 109 -18.85 9.83 -0.49
CA VAL A 109 -17.99 10.51 0.47
C VAL A 109 -16.93 9.56 1.00
N ILE A 110 -15.67 9.91 0.79
CA ILE A 110 -14.51 9.21 1.30
C ILE A 110 -13.71 10.18 2.16
N LEU A 111 -13.57 9.88 3.44
CA LEU A 111 -12.82 10.72 4.37
C LEU A 111 -11.33 10.37 4.30
N SER A 112 -10.50 11.39 4.16
CA SER A 112 -9.05 11.30 4.19
C SER A 112 -8.49 11.45 5.62
N LYS A 113 -7.17 11.28 5.76
CA LYS A 113 -6.47 11.63 6.99
C LYS A 113 -6.59 13.12 7.32
N GLU A 114 -6.65 13.99 6.31
CA GLU A 114 -6.84 15.42 6.46
C GLU A 114 -8.24 15.75 6.98
N ASP A 115 -9.30 15.13 6.44
CA ASP A 115 -10.69 15.36 6.87
C ASP A 115 -10.92 14.96 8.34
N LEU A 116 -10.18 13.94 8.79
CA LEU A 116 -10.20 13.42 10.15
C LEU A 116 -9.12 14.04 11.05
N GLY A 117 -8.23 14.88 10.52
CA GLY A 117 -7.13 15.49 11.29
C GLY A 117 -6.17 14.47 11.91
N VAL A 118 -5.91 13.35 11.25
CA VAL A 118 -5.02 12.29 11.76
C VAL A 118 -3.57 12.76 11.71
N THR A 119 -2.90 12.73 12.85
CA THR A 119 -1.51 13.16 13.03
C THR A 119 -0.66 12.06 13.66
N GLY A 120 0.66 12.18 13.56
CA GLY A 120 1.61 11.20 14.10
C GLY A 120 1.73 9.91 13.27
N LEU A 121 1.30 9.96 12.00
CA LEU A 121 1.42 8.84 11.07
C LEU A 121 2.89 8.51 10.77
N SER A 122 3.18 7.23 10.65
CA SER A 122 4.51 6.68 10.35
C SER A 122 4.54 6.17 8.91
N SER A 123 5.53 6.59 8.12
CA SER A 123 5.59 6.26 6.69
C SER A 123 5.89 4.77 6.44
N THR A 124 5.69 4.32 5.21
CA THR A 124 6.11 3.00 4.73
C THR A 124 7.62 2.80 4.89
N ARG A 125 8.42 3.85 4.65
CA ARG A 125 9.87 3.84 4.88
C ARG A 125 10.21 3.62 6.35
N ASP A 126 9.51 4.29 7.26
CA ASP A 126 9.71 4.12 8.70
C ASP A 126 9.36 2.70 9.15
N ALA A 127 8.33 2.11 8.55
CA ALA A 127 7.96 0.72 8.76
C ALA A 127 9.10 -0.24 8.36
N PHE A 128 9.67 -0.06 7.16
CA PHE A 128 10.84 -0.85 6.72
C PHE A 128 12.03 -0.68 7.64
N ALA A 129 12.29 0.52 8.15
CA ALA A 129 13.41 0.76 9.06
C ALA A 129 13.29 0.00 10.39
N ARG A 130 12.06 -0.34 10.80
CA ARG A 130 11.76 -1.13 12.01
C ARG A 130 11.76 -2.64 11.75
N MET A 131 11.71 -3.08 10.49
CA MET A 131 11.78 -4.49 10.16
C MET A 131 13.16 -5.05 10.49
N LYS A 132 13.19 -6.27 11.04
CA LYS A 132 14.45 -6.99 11.22
C LYS A 132 14.99 -7.38 9.84
N LYS A 133 16.31 -7.27 9.69
CA LYS A 133 17.05 -7.75 8.51
C LYS A 133 17.01 -9.27 8.41
#